data_AF-A0A7Y7E8S3-F1
#
_entry.id   AF-A0A7Y7E8S3-F1
#
_cell.length_a   1.000
_cell.length_b   1.000
_cell.length_c   1.000
_cell.angle_alpha   90.00
_cell.angle_beta   90.00
_cell.angle_gamma   90.00
#
_symmetry.space_group_name_H-M   'P 1'
#
loop_
_entity.id
_entity.type
_entity.pdbx_description
1 polymer ?
#
loop_
_entity_poly.entity_id
_entity_poly.type
_entity_poly.pdbx_seq_one_letter_code
_entity_poly.pdbx_strand_id
1 'polypeptide(L)'
;MTNNPGRPALPVARRRRIEGRSARVSRRVGTVATVLAGTGVLSLVLYATRCAEPLSVIGAGLLVTGAVAAVGAGLGFLFGVPRALAAQPEGTPPQEEARPAYAANTNLEQVSDWLTKLLIGAGLTQLDSLARLFKRLCRDLAPGFGARADSAVFAGALTVEFLILGFLSGWLVTRLLLASALSEADSKALQSFVEAETLSDRGRHDEADTLRALALEQLGSPQREAQRYDELRRRLPSGSHRTIQLQAVVDAARASARDSGLGPEQVKEFFGRGSEGERVYALALMQGAPDPAHLDAVLDSLTRSRSAFEQYQSLVAAELLTPYLAQPERNRLAAALRTQLAPGGFVARSSERSRLAERILRVLETADEAEPGA
;
A
#
# COMPACT_ATOMS: atom_id res chain seq x y z
N MET A 1 33.90 16.99 -23.06
CA MET A 1 32.70 16.81 -22.22
C MET A 1 32.87 15.53 -21.43
N THR A 2 32.71 15.63 -20.13
CA THR A 2 33.35 14.79 -19.10
C THR A 2 32.65 13.44 -18.91
N ASN A 3 33.41 12.39 -19.19
CA ASN A 3 33.18 11.01 -18.76
C ASN A 3 33.21 10.97 -17.22
N ASN A 4 32.15 10.52 -16.55
CA ASN A 4 32.12 10.37 -15.09
C ASN A 4 32.34 8.89 -14.73
N PRO A 5 33.54 8.49 -14.25
CA PRO A 5 33.83 7.11 -13.93
C PRO A 5 33.42 6.79 -12.49
N GLY A 6 32.62 5.75 -12.31
CA GLY A 6 32.64 4.87 -11.14
C GLY A 6 32.29 5.50 -9.78
N ARG A 7 31.04 5.31 -9.35
CA ARG A 7 30.81 5.05 -7.91
C ARG A 7 31.40 3.67 -7.62
N PRO A 8 32.44 3.54 -6.78
CA PRO A 8 32.99 2.23 -6.47
C PRO A 8 31.94 1.41 -5.72
N ALA A 9 31.61 0.23 -6.25
CA ALA A 9 30.89 -0.78 -5.50
C ALA A 9 31.58 -0.94 -4.13
N LEU A 10 30.82 -0.82 -3.04
CA LEU A 10 31.36 -0.97 -1.69
C LEU A 10 32.23 -2.24 -1.62
N PRO A 11 33.49 -2.15 -1.16
CA PRO A 11 34.38 -3.32 -1.11
C PRO A 11 33.66 -4.47 -0.40
N VAL A 12 33.74 -5.68 -0.95
CA VAL A 12 33.06 -6.89 -0.44
C VAL A 12 33.28 -7.08 1.08
N ALA A 13 34.46 -6.69 1.57
CA ALA A 13 34.81 -6.69 2.99
C ALA A 13 33.93 -5.74 3.85
N ARG A 14 33.53 -4.57 3.32
CA ARG A 14 32.67 -3.59 4.00
C ARG A 14 31.20 -4.06 4.01
N ARG A 15 30.71 -4.70 2.94
CA ARG A 15 29.38 -5.35 2.91
C ARG A 15 29.27 -6.48 3.93
N ARG A 16 30.21 -7.43 3.94
CA ARG A 16 30.27 -8.52 4.93
C ARG A 16 30.35 -8.03 6.38
N ARG A 17 31.02 -6.90 6.61
CA ARG A 17 31.16 -6.30 7.96
C ARG A 17 29.84 -5.67 8.46
N ILE A 18 29.03 -5.11 7.56
CA ILE A 18 27.72 -4.52 7.88
C ILE A 18 26.69 -5.63 8.11
N GLU A 19 26.65 -6.65 7.24
CA GLU A 19 25.80 -7.85 7.40
C GLU A 19 26.09 -8.57 8.72
N GLY A 20 27.38 -8.80 9.03
CA GLY A 20 27.79 -9.42 10.28
C GLY A 20 27.50 -8.56 11.53
N ARG A 21 27.38 -7.24 11.40
CA ARG A 21 27.02 -6.34 12.52
C ARG A 21 25.50 -6.34 12.75
N SER A 22 24.69 -6.32 11.69
CA SER A 22 23.23 -6.44 11.77
C SER A 22 22.79 -7.78 12.39
N ALA A 23 23.36 -8.90 11.93
CA ALA A 23 23.06 -10.23 12.46
C ALA A 23 23.46 -10.41 13.94
N ARG A 24 24.49 -9.71 14.41
CA ARG A 24 24.88 -9.73 15.83
C ARG A 24 23.93 -8.90 16.70
N VAL A 25 23.42 -7.79 16.19
CA VAL A 25 22.46 -6.95 16.91
C VAL A 25 21.12 -7.67 17.04
N SER A 26 20.59 -8.26 15.96
CA SER A 26 19.32 -9.01 16.02
C SER A 26 19.39 -10.19 16.98
N ARG A 27 20.50 -10.96 16.97
CA ARG A 27 20.73 -12.05 17.93
C ARG A 27 20.75 -11.55 19.37
N ARG A 28 21.46 -10.45 19.67
CA ARG A 28 21.52 -9.87 21.03
C ARG A 28 20.16 -9.41 21.52
N VAL A 29 19.38 -8.74 20.67
CA VAL A 29 18.02 -8.30 21.03
C VAL A 29 17.11 -9.50 21.29
N GLY A 30 17.18 -10.54 20.45
CA GLY A 30 16.46 -11.80 20.67
C GLY A 30 16.83 -12.45 22.01
N THR A 31 18.12 -12.53 22.34
CA THR A 31 18.59 -13.07 23.62
C THR A 31 18.03 -12.29 24.81
N VAL A 32 18.05 -10.94 24.76
CA VAL A 32 17.49 -10.11 25.84
C VAL A 32 16.00 -10.36 26.02
N ALA A 33 15.23 -10.41 24.92
CA ALA A 33 13.79 -10.69 24.99
C ALA A 33 13.51 -12.08 25.60
N THR A 34 14.27 -13.10 25.22
CA THR A 34 14.14 -14.45 25.79
C THR A 34 14.49 -14.48 27.28
N VAL A 35 15.54 -13.78 27.71
CA VAL A 35 15.92 -13.72 29.13
C VAL A 35 14.84 -13.02 29.96
N LEU A 36 14.27 -11.91 29.47
CA LEU A 36 13.19 -11.21 30.15
C LEU A 36 11.94 -12.08 30.25
N ALA A 37 11.48 -12.67 29.13
CA ALA A 37 10.33 -13.58 29.14
C ALA A 37 10.55 -14.79 30.07
N GLY A 38 11.76 -15.36 30.07
CA GLY A 38 12.13 -16.45 30.97
C GLY A 38 12.09 -16.04 32.44
N THR A 39 12.46 -14.80 32.75
CA THR A 39 12.39 -14.25 34.12
C THR A 39 10.94 -14.12 34.59
N GLY A 40 10.03 -13.64 33.74
CA GLY A 40 8.60 -13.60 34.04
C GLY A 40 7.98 -14.98 34.25
N VAL A 41 8.29 -15.95 33.38
CA VAL A 41 7.83 -17.35 33.55
C VAL A 41 8.41 -17.98 34.82
N LEU A 42 9.70 -17.77 35.10
CA LEU A 42 10.32 -18.27 36.33
C LEU A 42 9.66 -17.66 37.57
N SER A 43 9.37 -16.35 37.54
CA SER A 43 8.68 -15.65 38.61
C SER A 43 7.28 -16.20 38.84
N LEU A 44 6.54 -16.54 37.77
CA LEU A 44 5.24 -17.22 37.85
C LEU A 44 5.35 -18.59 38.52
N VAL A 45 6.33 -19.41 38.14
CA VAL A 45 6.54 -20.72 38.74
C VAL A 45 6.88 -20.59 40.22
N LEU A 46 7.81 -19.70 40.58
CA LEU A 46 8.19 -19.46 41.97
C LEU A 46 7.01 -18.94 42.80
N TYR A 47 6.21 -18.02 42.24
CA TYR A 47 5.02 -17.50 42.91
C TYR A 47 3.97 -18.60 43.15
N ALA A 48 3.73 -19.45 42.14
CA ALA A 48 2.76 -20.53 42.22
C ALA A 48 3.09 -21.53 43.34
N THR A 49 4.37 -21.80 43.63
CA THR A 49 4.78 -22.69 44.74
C THR A 49 4.33 -22.20 46.12
N ARG A 50 3.96 -20.92 46.25
CA ARG A 50 3.46 -20.30 47.49
C ARG A 50 1.93 -20.28 47.58
N CYS A 51 1.23 -20.84 46.58
CA CYS A 51 -0.23 -20.91 46.51
C CYS A 51 -0.72 -22.31 46.87
N ALA A 52 -1.99 -22.42 47.29
CA ALA A 52 -2.61 -23.71 47.60
C ALA A 52 -2.73 -24.63 46.37
N GLU A 53 -3.04 -24.04 45.21
CA GLU A 53 -3.25 -24.77 43.95
C GLU A 53 -2.22 -24.33 42.88
N PRO A 54 -0.95 -24.78 42.98
CA PRO A 54 0.15 -24.28 42.15
C PRO A 54 -0.07 -24.53 40.66
N LEU A 55 -0.60 -25.69 40.27
CA LEU A 55 -0.83 -26.04 38.87
C LEU A 55 -1.90 -25.15 38.21
N SER A 56 -2.97 -24.85 38.95
CA SER A 56 -4.03 -23.94 38.49
C SER A 56 -3.50 -22.53 38.30
N VAL A 57 -2.67 -22.04 39.22
CA VAL A 57 -2.02 -20.71 39.12
C VAL A 57 -1.06 -20.65 37.93
N ILE A 58 -0.26 -21.71 37.69
CA ILE A 58 0.61 -21.79 36.52
C ILE A 58 -0.22 -21.77 35.23
N GLY A 59 -1.27 -22.60 35.15
CA GLY A 59 -2.15 -22.67 33.98
C GLY A 59 -2.82 -21.33 33.67
N ALA A 60 -3.42 -20.69 34.68
CA ALA A 60 -4.02 -19.37 34.56
C ALA A 60 -2.98 -18.30 34.18
N GLY A 61 -1.82 -18.30 34.83
CA GLY A 61 -0.74 -17.35 34.55
C GLY A 61 -0.18 -17.48 33.13
N LEU A 62 0.01 -18.69 32.62
CA LEU A 62 0.46 -18.92 31.24
C LEU A 62 -0.58 -18.47 30.21
N LEU A 63 -1.87 -18.72 30.46
CA LEU A 63 -2.96 -18.24 29.60
C LEU A 63 -3.01 -16.71 29.57
N VAL A 64 -2.96 -16.07 30.74
CA VAL A 64 -2.99 -14.61 30.86
C VAL A 64 -1.77 -13.99 30.17
N THR A 65 -0.56 -14.47 30.45
CA THR A 65 0.67 -13.95 29.83
C THR A 65 0.70 -14.16 28.32
N GLY A 66 0.26 -15.32 27.84
CA GLY A 66 0.13 -15.59 26.40
C GLY A 66 -0.87 -14.65 25.71
N ALA A 67 -2.05 -14.47 26.29
CA ALA A 67 -3.08 -13.58 25.75
C ALA A 67 -2.60 -12.12 25.70
N VAL A 68 -1.99 -11.64 26.79
CA VAL A 68 -1.51 -10.26 26.89
C VAL A 68 -0.30 -10.03 25.98
N ALA A 69 0.60 -11.01 25.85
CA ALA A 69 1.69 -10.96 24.88
C ALA A 69 1.18 -10.91 23.44
N ALA A 70 0.12 -11.67 23.10
CA ALA A 70 -0.49 -11.63 21.78
C ALA A 70 -1.14 -10.27 21.48
N VAL A 71 -1.88 -9.69 22.45
CA VAL A 71 -2.42 -8.33 22.34
C VAL A 71 -1.29 -7.32 22.14
N GLY A 72 -0.24 -7.41 22.97
CA GLY A 72 0.95 -6.58 22.83
C GLY A 72 1.56 -6.70 21.44
N ALA A 73 1.81 -7.92 20.96
CA ALA A 73 2.39 -8.18 19.64
C ALA A 73 1.51 -7.65 18.50
N GLY A 74 0.19 -7.77 18.59
CA GLY A 74 -0.74 -7.19 17.64
C GLY A 74 -0.64 -5.66 17.58
N LEU A 75 -0.58 -5.00 18.74
CA LEU A 75 -0.34 -3.56 18.80
C LEU A 75 1.05 -3.21 18.23
N GLY A 76 2.10 -3.92 18.65
CA GLY A 76 3.45 -3.73 18.16
C GLY A 76 3.56 -3.86 16.64
N PHE A 77 2.86 -4.85 16.06
CA PHE A 77 2.72 -5.01 14.62
C PHE A 77 2.15 -3.76 13.95
N LEU A 78 1.01 -3.25 14.42
CA LEU A 78 0.37 -2.05 13.87
C LEU A 78 1.30 -0.83 13.88
N PHE A 79 2.06 -0.65 14.97
CA PHE A 79 3.05 0.43 15.08
C PHE A 79 4.33 0.19 14.28
N GLY A 80 4.63 -1.07 13.95
CA GLY A 80 5.83 -1.49 13.23
C GLY A 80 5.69 -1.48 11.71
N VAL A 81 4.46 -1.37 11.17
CA VAL A 81 4.24 -1.38 9.71
C VAL A 81 4.98 -0.20 9.06
N PRO A 82 5.89 -0.45 8.10
CA PRO A 82 6.62 0.59 7.40
C PRO A 82 5.69 1.37 6.45
N ARG A 83 5.97 2.66 6.26
CA ARG A 83 5.23 3.50 5.30
C ARG A 83 6.04 3.60 4.01
N ALA A 84 5.42 3.29 2.89
CA ALA A 84 6.01 3.56 1.58
C ALA A 84 6.12 5.09 1.42
N LEU A 85 7.34 5.60 1.21
CA LEU A 85 7.49 6.97 0.74
C LEU A 85 7.11 6.98 -0.74
N ALA A 86 6.04 7.70 -1.08
CA ALA A 86 5.84 8.10 -2.47
C ALA A 86 7.07 8.92 -2.91
N ALA A 87 7.54 8.70 -4.14
CA ALA A 87 8.60 9.50 -4.73
C ALA A 87 8.25 11.00 -4.58
N GLN A 88 9.20 11.78 -4.06
CA GLN A 88 8.98 13.22 -3.84
C GLN A 88 8.76 13.94 -5.18
N PRO A 89 7.91 14.99 -5.22
CA PRO A 89 7.72 15.80 -6.42
C PRO A 89 8.83 16.83 -6.63
N GLU A 90 9.15 16.99 -7.92
CA GLU A 90 9.80 18.08 -8.68
C GLU A 90 10.79 19.05 -8.02
N GLY A 91 12.00 19.08 -8.58
CA GLY A 91 12.98 20.15 -8.37
C GLY A 91 14.45 19.70 -8.40
N THR A 92 14.71 18.40 -8.35
CA THR A 92 16.07 17.85 -8.43
C THR A 92 16.22 17.10 -9.76
N PRO A 93 17.29 17.31 -10.55
CA PRO A 93 17.49 16.56 -11.79
C PRO A 93 17.46 15.06 -11.50
N PRO A 94 16.93 14.23 -12.43
CA PRO A 94 16.74 12.81 -12.22
C PRO A 94 18.11 12.18 -11.89
N GLN A 95 18.28 11.81 -10.62
CA GLN A 95 19.32 10.85 -10.25
C GLN A 95 18.77 9.48 -10.64
N GLU A 96 19.48 8.82 -11.56
CA GLU A 96 19.33 7.40 -11.84
C GLU A 96 19.22 6.61 -10.52
N GLU A 97 18.19 5.76 -10.41
CA GLU A 97 17.83 4.92 -9.25
C GLU A 97 17.00 5.58 -8.13
N ALA A 98 15.77 6.04 -8.42
CA ALA A 98 14.77 6.30 -7.39
C ALA A 98 14.20 4.97 -6.85
N ARG A 99 14.92 4.34 -5.91
CA ARG A 99 14.48 3.13 -5.19
C ARG A 99 13.23 3.47 -4.36
N PRO A 100 12.18 2.63 -4.33
CA PRO A 100 11.10 2.80 -3.36
C PRO A 100 11.69 2.76 -1.95
N ALA A 101 11.75 3.92 -1.31
CA ALA A 101 12.34 4.07 0.00
C ALA A 101 11.24 3.86 1.04
N TYR A 102 11.29 2.73 1.75
CA TYR A 102 10.46 2.57 2.94
C TYR A 102 11.01 3.45 4.05
N ALA A 103 10.22 4.41 4.50
CA ALA A 103 10.57 5.19 5.69
C ALA A 103 10.22 4.41 6.95
N ALA A 104 11.07 4.57 7.96
CA ALA A 104 10.69 4.25 9.32
C ALA A 104 9.43 5.04 9.71
N ASN A 105 8.44 4.36 10.26
CA ASN A 105 7.24 4.98 10.77
C ASN A 105 7.57 5.86 12.00
N THR A 106 7.10 7.12 12.02
CA THR A 106 7.27 8.08 13.12
C THR A 106 6.19 7.96 14.20
N ASN A 107 5.28 6.99 14.10
CA ASN A 107 4.20 6.79 15.09
C ASN A 107 4.72 6.70 16.54
N LEU A 108 5.83 6.01 16.80
CA LEU A 108 6.38 5.93 18.16
C LEU A 108 6.98 7.26 18.64
N GLU A 109 7.53 8.05 17.74
CA GLU A 109 8.04 9.39 18.05
C GLU A 109 6.88 10.31 18.44
N GLN A 110 5.78 10.27 17.69
CA GLN A 110 4.56 11.03 17.99
C GLN A 110 3.93 10.61 19.32
N VAL A 111 3.85 9.30 19.59
CA VAL A 111 3.34 8.80 20.88
C VAL A 111 4.28 9.18 22.02
N SER A 112 5.60 9.15 21.82
CA SER A 112 6.57 9.56 22.83
C SER A 112 6.48 11.06 23.14
N ASP A 113 6.34 11.91 22.12
CA ASP A 113 6.12 13.35 22.29
C ASP A 113 4.79 13.63 23.01
N TRP A 114 3.72 12.94 22.61
CA TRP A 114 2.43 13.02 23.29
C TRP A 114 2.50 12.58 24.75
N LEU A 115 3.15 11.44 25.05
CA LEU A 115 3.32 10.92 26.40
C LEU A 115 4.13 11.88 27.28
N THR A 116 5.16 12.50 26.71
CA THR A 116 6.00 13.48 27.40
C THR A 116 5.19 14.74 27.76
N LYS A 117 4.37 15.24 26.83
CA LYS A 117 3.44 16.37 27.10
C LYS A 117 2.39 16.01 28.16
N LEU A 118 1.95 14.76 28.17
CA LEU A 118 0.99 14.26 29.13
C LEU A 118 1.58 14.17 30.55
N LEU A 119 2.82 13.70 30.66
CA LEU A 119 3.60 13.68 31.90
C LEU A 119 3.86 15.08 32.47
N ILE A 120 4.04 16.08 31.60
CA ILE A 120 4.36 17.46 32.01
C ILE A 120 3.10 18.28 32.39
N GLY A 121 1.88 17.78 32.13
CA GLY A 121 0.68 18.29 32.81
C GLY A 121 -0.63 18.39 32.02
N ALA A 122 -0.66 18.05 30.73
CA ALA A 122 -1.85 18.28 29.90
C ALA A 122 -2.93 17.17 29.92
N GLY A 123 -2.72 16.01 30.58
CA GLY A 123 -3.65 14.86 30.49
C GLY A 123 -3.97 14.09 31.77
N LEU A 124 -3.92 14.75 32.94
CA LEU A 124 -4.11 14.10 34.25
C LEU A 124 -5.44 13.33 34.42
N THR A 125 -6.52 13.76 33.77
CA THR A 125 -7.86 13.14 33.93
C THR A 125 -8.00 11.81 33.17
N GLN A 126 -7.29 11.65 32.05
CA GLN A 126 -7.32 10.41 31.26
C GLN A 126 -6.46 9.31 31.91
N LEU A 127 -5.32 9.68 32.49
CA LEU A 127 -4.46 8.75 33.24
C LEU A 127 -5.18 8.13 34.43
N ASP A 128 -5.97 8.92 35.14
CA ASP A 128 -6.73 8.45 36.29
C ASP A 128 -7.77 7.37 35.89
N SER A 129 -8.40 7.54 34.73
CA SER A 129 -9.32 6.52 34.18
C SER A 129 -8.59 5.23 33.78
N LEU A 130 -7.42 5.34 33.16
CA LEU A 130 -6.57 4.19 32.83
C LEU A 130 -6.08 3.47 34.09
N ALA A 131 -5.63 4.21 35.10
CA ALA A 131 -5.18 3.67 36.37
C ALA A 131 -6.32 2.92 37.10
N ARG A 132 -7.55 3.44 37.07
CA ARG A 132 -8.72 2.73 37.59
C ARG A 132 -9.00 1.44 36.83
N LEU A 133 -8.96 1.46 35.50
CA LEU A 133 -9.19 0.27 34.67
C LEU A 133 -8.12 -0.80 34.97
N PHE A 134 -6.86 -0.40 35.07
CA PHE A 134 -5.76 -1.31 35.40
C PHE A 134 -5.92 -1.91 36.80
N LYS A 135 -6.25 -1.10 37.82
CA LYS A 135 -6.53 -1.61 39.18
C LYS A 135 -7.69 -2.61 39.20
N ARG A 136 -8.74 -2.37 38.42
CA ARG A 136 -9.87 -3.31 38.27
C ARG A 136 -9.39 -4.62 37.64
N LEU A 137 -8.67 -4.57 36.53
CA LEU A 137 -8.09 -5.76 35.90
C LEU A 137 -7.23 -6.58 36.87
N CYS A 138 -6.32 -5.95 37.60
CA CYS A 138 -5.46 -6.62 38.58
C CYS A 138 -6.28 -7.35 39.66
N ARG A 139 -7.33 -6.69 40.18
CA ARG A 139 -8.23 -7.27 41.19
C ARG A 139 -9.04 -8.43 40.60
N ASP A 140 -9.53 -8.27 39.38
CA ASP A 140 -10.40 -9.27 38.74
C ASP A 140 -9.59 -10.51 38.30
N LEU A 141 -8.28 -10.36 38.04
CA LEU A 141 -7.35 -11.48 37.80
C LEU A 141 -6.90 -12.18 39.09
N ALA A 142 -6.86 -11.50 40.23
CA ALA A 142 -6.30 -12.01 41.48
C ALA A 142 -6.81 -13.40 41.91
N PRO A 143 -8.09 -13.79 41.72
CA PRO A 143 -8.56 -15.14 42.02
C PRO A 143 -7.83 -16.23 41.23
N GLY A 144 -7.49 -15.97 39.96
CA GLY A 144 -6.71 -16.89 39.11
C GLY A 144 -5.25 -17.04 39.55
N PHE A 145 -4.76 -16.13 40.39
CA PHE A 145 -3.40 -16.13 40.95
C PHE A 145 -3.40 -16.52 42.44
N GLY A 146 -4.38 -17.31 42.89
CA GLY A 146 -4.39 -17.90 44.23
C GLY A 146 -5.05 -17.04 45.32
N ALA A 147 -5.68 -15.91 44.97
CA ALA A 147 -6.47 -15.05 45.85
C ALA A 147 -5.77 -14.61 47.16
N ARG A 148 -4.43 -14.54 47.15
CA ARG A 148 -3.61 -14.02 48.24
C ARG A 148 -3.65 -12.49 48.25
N ALA A 149 -3.20 -11.89 49.36
CA ALA A 149 -3.09 -10.44 49.49
C ALA A 149 -2.17 -9.79 48.43
N ASP A 150 -1.20 -10.54 47.90
CA ASP A 150 -0.25 -10.10 46.88
C ASP A 150 -0.66 -10.47 45.43
N SER A 151 -1.71 -11.28 45.24
CA SER A 151 -2.10 -11.81 43.92
C SER A 151 -2.45 -10.73 42.89
N ALA A 152 -3.14 -9.67 43.31
CA ALA A 152 -3.50 -8.58 42.41
C ALA A 152 -2.25 -7.82 41.90
N VAL A 153 -1.28 -7.60 42.78
CA VAL A 153 -0.02 -6.92 42.43
C VAL A 153 0.80 -7.79 41.49
N PHE A 154 0.91 -9.09 41.80
CA PHE A 154 1.63 -10.05 40.98
C PHE A 154 1.02 -10.17 39.57
N ALA A 155 -0.31 -10.36 39.49
CA ALA A 155 -1.04 -10.42 38.22
C ALA A 155 -0.85 -9.16 37.37
N GLY A 156 -0.88 -7.98 38.00
CA GLY A 156 -0.64 -6.70 37.34
C GLY A 156 0.78 -6.57 36.78
N ALA A 157 1.79 -6.89 37.59
CA ALA A 157 3.19 -6.83 37.17
C ALA A 157 3.46 -7.76 35.98
N LEU A 158 2.99 -9.00 36.07
CA LEU A 158 3.15 -10.01 35.03
C LEU A 158 2.41 -9.60 33.73
N THR A 159 1.21 -9.02 33.86
CA THR A 159 0.45 -8.47 32.73
C THR A 159 1.23 -7.37 32.01
N VAL A 160 1.76 -6.39 32.75
CA VAL A 160 2.52 -5.28 32.16
C VAL A 160 3.79 -5.78 31.48
N GLU A 161 4.53 -6.68 32.12
CA GLU A 161 5.74 -7.27 31.56
C GLU A 161 5.49 -7.93 30.20
N PHE A 162 4.53 -8.84 30.12
CA PHE A 162 4.25 -9.57 28.88
C PHE A 162 3.57 -8.70 27.82
N LEU A 163 2.82 -7.66 28.22
CA LEU A 163 2.28 -6.67 27.28
C LEU A 163 3.41 -5.92 26.57
N ILE A 164 4.40 -5.45 27.34
CA ILE A 164 5.56 -4.73 26.81
C ILE A 164 6.43 -5.65 25.96
N LEU A 165 6.72 -6.87 26.43
CA LEU A 165 7.51 -7.85 25.67
C LEU A 165 6.81 -8.24 24.37
N GLY A 166 5.50 -8.49 24.41
CA GLY A 166 4.69 -8.74 23.23
C GLY A 166 4.77 -7.58 22.24
N PHE A 167 4.54 -6.36 22.73
CA PHE A 167 4.62 -5.13 21.92
C PHE A 167 5.97 -4.95 21.25
N LEU A 168 7.06 -5.01 22.02
CA LEU A 168 8.41 -4.85 21.49
C LEU A 168 8.75 -5.95 20.49
N SER A 169 8.34 -7.19 20.76
CA SER A 169 8.58 -8.32 19.85
C SER A 169 7.82 -8.16 18.54
N GLY A 170 6.51 -7.88 18.60
CA GLY A 170 5.69 -7.65 17.40
C GLY A 170 6.19 -6.46 16.58
N TRP A 171 6.55 -5.37 17.24
CA TRP A 171 7.14 -4.19 16.60
C TRP A 171 8.48 -4.52 15.92
N LEU A 172 9.38 -5.21 16.63
CA LEU A 172 10.71 -5.53 16.13
C LEU A 172 10.64 -6.51 14.96
N VAL A 173 9.82 -7.56 15.08
CA VAL A 173 9.60 -8.55 14.02
C VAL A 173 9.05 -7.88 12.77
N THR A 174 8.02 -7.04 12.92
CA THR A 174 7.43 -6.31 11.78
C THR A 174 8.47 -5.38 11.14
N ARG A 175 9.22 -4.65 11.95
CA ARG A 175 10.22 -3.69 11.46
C ARG A 175 11.45 -4.37 10.83
N LEU A 176 11.86 -5.54 11.30
CA LEU A 176 13.03 -6.25 10.78
C LEU A 176 12.71 -7.21 9.62
N LEU A 177 11.58 -7.92 9.68
CA LEU A 177 11.22 -8.92 8.68
C LEU A 177 10.35 -8.33 7.56
N LEU A 178 9.30 -7.58 7.89
CA LEU A 178 8.37 -7.09 6.86
C LEU A 178 9.01 -6.00 6.01
N ALA A 179 9.70 -5.03 6.62
CA ALA A 179 10.42 -4.00 5.87
C ALA A 179 11.55 -4.58 5.00
N SER A 180 12.25 -5.61 5.50
CA SER A 180 13.29 -6.30 4.71
C SER A 180 12.68 -7.11 3.57
N ALA A 181 11.59 -7.84 3.82
CA ALA A 181 10.92 -8.63 2.80
C ALA A 181 10.34 -7.77 1.68
N LEU A 182 9.72 -6.63 2.03
CA LEU A 182 9.21 -5.66 1.06
C LEU A 182 10.36 -5.00 0.27
N SER A 183 11.43 -4.58 0.95
CA SER A 183 12.59 -3.99 0.27
C SER A 183 13.33 -4.99 -0.62
N GLU A 184 13.39 -6.27 -0.25
CA GLU A 184 14.00 -7.32 -1.06
C GLU A 184 13.14 -7.67 -2.28
N ALA A 185 11.81 -7.71 -2.12
CA ALA A 185 10.88 -7.89 -3.23
C ALA A 185 11.02 -6.75 -4.26
N ASP A 186 11.04 -5.50 -3.79
CA ASP A 186 11.18 -4.33 -4.68
C ASP A 186 12.56 -4.27 -5.35
N SER A 187 13.63 -4.68 -4.65
CA SER A 187 14.99 -4.70 -5.23
C SER A 187 15.16 -5.77 -6.31
N LYS A 188 14.52 -6.93 -6.15
CA LYS A 188 14.52 -8.01 -7.14
C LYS A 188 13.82 -7.57 -8.43
N ALA A 189 12.67 -6.91 -8.30
CA ALA A 189 11.96 -6.38 -9.45
C ALA A 189 12.76 -5.28 -10.18
N LEU A 190 13.43 -4.38 -9.45
CA LEU A 190 14.30 -3.36 -10.05
C LEU A 190 15.49 -3.98 -10.82
N GLN A 191 16.08 -5.06 -10.31
CA GLN A 191 17.13 -5.79 -11.02
C GLN A 191 16.64 -6.40 -12.33
N SER A 192 15.42 -6.95 -12.33
CA SER A 192 14.79 -7.47 -13.55
C SER A 192 14.56 -6.40 -14.61
N PHE A 193 14.26 -5.15 -14.23
CA PHE A 193 14.18 -4.03 -15.16
C PHE A 193 15.52 -3.67 -15.80
N VAL A 194 16.58 -3.57 -14.99
CA VAL A 194 17.93 -3.28 -15.49
C VAL A 194 18.39 -4.38 -16.44
N GLU A 195 18.12 -5.65 -16.11
CA GLU A 195 18.46 -6.77 -16.97
C GLU A 195 17.66 -6.74 -18.28
N ALA A 196 16.38 -6.37 -18.24
CA ALA A 196 15.58 -6.19 -19.45
C ALA A 196 16.11 -5.08 -20.35
N GLU A 197 16.58 -3.97 -19.79
CA GLU A 197 17.21 -2.87 -20.54
C GLU A 197 18.49 -3.36 -21.24
N THR A 198 19.34 -4.12 -20.54
CA THR A 198 20.53 -4.71 -21.17
C THR A 198 20.22 -5.74 -22.27
N LEU A 199 19.09 -6.45 -22.18
CA LEU A 199 18.62 -7.36 -23.23
C LEU A 199 18.09 -6.59 -24.44
N SER A 200 17.40 -5.47 -24.20
CA SER A 200 16.91 -4.56 -25.22
C SER A 200 18.06 -3.90 -26.00
N ASP A 201 19.10 -3.44 -25.30
CA ASP A 201 20.31 -2.88 -25.92
C ASP A 201 21.07 -3.90 -26.79
N ARG A 202 20.90 -5.19 -26.48
CA ARG A 202 21.45 -6.31 -27.27
C ARG A 202 20.52 -6.77 -28.40
N GLY A 203 19.42 -6.07 -28.65
CA GLY A 203 18.45 -6.39 -29.69
C GLY A 203 17.53 -7.58 -29.38
N ARG A 204 17.50 -8.07 -28.12
CA ARG A 204 16.66 -9.19 -27.67
C ARG A 204 15.37 -8.67 -27.04
N HIS A 205 14.57 -7.97 -27.85
CA HIS A 205 13.38 -7.24 -27.39
C HIS A 205 12.31 -8.17 -26.76
N ASP A 206 12.04 -9.33 -27.37
CA ASP A 206 11.04 -10.29 -26.84
C ASP A 206 11.38 -10.80 -25.44
N GLU A 207 12.66 -11.04 -25.15
CA GLU A 207 13.13 -11.49 -23.84
C GLU A 207 13.16 -10.35 -22.82
N ALA A 208 13.54 -9.15 -23.25
CA ALA A 208 13.44 -7.94 -22.43
C ALA A 208 12.00 -7.68 -22.01
N ASP A 209 11.04 -7.84 -22.92
CA ASP A 209 9.62 -7.60 -22.65
C ASP A 209 9.01 -8.66 -21.74
N THR A 210 9.43 -9.93 -21.91
CA THR A 210 9.05 -11.01 -20.99
C THR A 210 9.56 -10.75 -19.57
N LEU A 211 10.80 -10.26 -19.44
CA LEU A 211 11.42 -9.98 -18.15
C LEU A 211 10.81 -8.74 -17.48
N ARG A 212 10.42 -7.72 -18.26
CA ARG A 212 9.64 -6.56 -17.79
C ARG A 212 8.28 -6.97 -17.28
N ALA A 213 7.56 -7.82 -18.01
CA ALA A 213 6.25 -8.33 -17.59
C ALA A 213 6.33 -9.08 -16.25
N LEU A 214 7.36 -9.92 -16.07
CA LEU A 214 7.66 -10.60 -14.80
C LEU A 214 8.01 -9.64 -13.67
N ALA A 215 8.79 -8.58 -13.95
CA ALA A 215 9.14 -7.55 -12.95
C ALA A 215 7.90 -6.77 -12.47
N LEU A 216 7.00 -6.46 -13.40
CA LEU A 216 5.72 -5.79 -13.14
C LEU A 216 4.75 -6.67 -12.35
N GLU A 217 4.74 -7.98 -12.60
CA GLU A 217 3.97 -8.96 -11.83
C GLU A 217 4.39 -8.95 -10.34
N GLN A 218 5.70 -8.81 -10.07
CA GLN A 218 6.27 -8.84 -8.72
C GLN A 218 6.05 -7.56 -7.91
N LEU A 219 5.92 -6.39 -8.55
CA LEU A 219 5.77 -5.07 -7.87
C LEU A 219 4.34 -4.70 -7.42
N GLY A 220 3.35 -5.57 -7.65
CA GLY A 220 1.94 -5.25 -7.35
C GLY A 220 1.18 -4.92 -8.63
N SER A 221 0.91 -5.97 -9.40
CA SER A 221 0.48 -5.90 -10.79
C SER A 221 -0.88 -5.20 -11.01
N PRO A 222 -1.13 -4.68 -12.24
CA PRO A 222 -2.41 -4.15 -12.70
C PRO A 222 -3.64 -4.98 -12.29
N GLN A 223 -3.50 -6.31 -12.25
CA GLN A 223 -4.54 -7.25 -11.86
C GLN A 223 -4.94 -7.09 -10.39
N ARG A 224 -4.00 -6.83 -9.47
CA ARG A 224 -4.32 -6.66 -8.05
C ARG A 224 -5.08 -5.37 -7.80
N GLU A 225 -4.71 -4.29 -8.46
CA GLU A 225 -5.44 -3.02 -8.34
C GLU A 225 -6.81 -3.07 -9.04
N ALA A 226 -6.93 -3.78 -10.17
CA ALA A 226 -8.22 -4.09 -10.78
C ALA A 226 -9.11 -4.93 -9.85
N GLN A 227 -8.57 -5.95 -9.17
CA GLN A 227 -9.31 -6.73 -8.18
C GLN A 227 -9.72 -5.88 -6.97
N ARG A 228 -8.84 -4.97 -6.52
CA ARG A 228 -9.15 -4.02 -5.44
C ARG A 228 -10.31 -3.11 -5.81
N TYR A 229 -10.36 -2.64 -7.06
CA TYR A 229 -11.53 -1.92 -7.59
C TYR A 229 -12.80 -2.76 -7.45
N ASP A 230 -12.79 -4.01 -7.93
CA ASP A 230 -13.94 -4.92 -7.88
C ASP A 230 -14.38 -5.24 -6.44
N GLU A 231 -13.43 -5.35 -5.50
CA GLU A 231 -13.70 -5.53 -4.08
C GLU A 231 -14.35 -4.31 -3.42
N LEU A 232 -13.80 -3.11 -3.65
CA LEU A 232 -14.39 -1.85 -3.17
C LEU A 232 -15.80 -1.69 -3.70
N ARG A 233 -16.00 -2.04 -4.97
CA ARG A 233 -17.30 -2.00 -5.62
C ARG A 233 -18.28 -2.99 -4.99
N ARG A 234 -17.86 -4.21 -4.66
CA ARG A 234 -18.73 -5.21 -4.02
C ARG A 234 -19.05 -4.91 -2.56
N ARG A 235 -18.08 -4.38 -1.78
CA ARG A 235 -18.22 -4.23 -0.32
C ARG A 235 -18.85 -2.91 0.11
N LEU A 236 -18.58 -1.82 -0.60
CA LEU A 236 -19.07 -0.50 -0.21
C LEU A 236 -20.43 -0.21 -0.84
N PRO A 237 -21.38 0.40 -0.09
CA PRO A 237 -22.64 0.86 -0.66
C PRO A 237 -22.41 2.00 -1.66
N SER A 238 -23.30 2.13 -2.64
CA SER A 238 -23.28 3.25 -3.58
C SER A 238 -23.39 4.59 -2.84
N GLY A 239 -22.48 5.53 -3.16
CA GLY A 239 -22.42 6.85 -2.54
C GLY A 239 -21.03 7.47 -2.65
N SER A 240 -20.89 8.71 -2.17
CA SER A 240 -19.67 9.52 -2.34
C SER A 240 -18.42 8.85 -1.77
N HIS A 241 -18.52 8.20 -0.61
CA HIS A 241 -17.39 7.50 0.00
C HIS A 241 -16.83 6.38 -0.89
N ARG A 242 -17.71 5.58 -1.51
CA ARG A 242 -17.30 4.55 -2.47
C ARG A 242 -16.66 5.18 -3.71
N THR A 243 -17.26 6.25 -4.25
CA THR A 243 -16.70 6.95 -5.42
C THR A 243 -15.29 7.47 -5.16
N ILE A 244 -15.02 8.05 -3.98
CA ILE A 244 -13.68 8.53 -3.60
C ILE A 244 -12.66 7.39 -3.61
N GLN A 245 -13.02 6.23 -3.04
CA GLN A 245 -12.13 5.06 -3.00
C GLN A 245 -11.89 4.46 -4.39
N LEU A 246 -12.91 4.40 -5.24
CA LEU A 246 -12.76 3.95 -6.63
C LEU A 246 -11.91 4.94 -7.44
N GLN A 247 -12.07 6.25 -7.21
CA GLN A 247 -11.27 7.28 -7.86
C GLN A 247 -9.80 7.19 -7.47
N ALA A 248 -9.48 6.86 -6.21
CA ALA A 248 -8.09 6.65 -5.79
C ALA A 248 -7.37 5.54 -6.57
N VAL A 249 -8.08 4.47 -6.95
CA VAL A 249 -7.52 3.40 -7.81
C VAL A 249 -7.22 3.92 -9.21
N VAL A 250 -8.14 4.72 -9.78
CA VAL A 250 -7.94 5.36 -11.09
C VAL A 250 -6.75 6.32 -11.06
N ASP A 251 -6.67 7.17 -10.03
CA ASP A 251 -5.61 8.17 -9.90
C ASP A 251 -4.23 7.52 -9.79
N ALA A 252 -4.12 6.43 -9.02
CA ALA A 252 -2.90 5.65 -8.90
C ALA A 252 -2.48 5.02 -10.23
N ALA A 253 -3.43 4.38 -10.93
CA ALA A 253 -3.19 3.78 -12.24
C ALA A 253 -2.72 4.82 -13.27
N ARG A 254 -3.42 5.96 -13.35
CA ARG A 254 -3.08 7.07 -14.25
C ARG A 254 -1.68 7.61 -13.97
N ALA A 255 -1.33 7.82 -12.70
CA ALA A 255 -0.01 8.30 -12.31
C ALA A 255 1.11 7.32 -12.70
N SER A 256 0.84 6.01 -12.62
CA SER A 256 1.82 4.97 -12.95
C SER A 256 1.94 4.64 -14.44
N ALA A 257 1.04 5.14 -15.29
CA ALA A 257 0.86 4.62 -16.65
C ALA A 257 2.14 4.64 -17.51
N ARG A 258 2.89 5.75 -17.48
CA ARG A 258 4.12 5.92 -18.28
C ARG A 258 5.26 5.04 -17.80
N ASP A 259 5.29 4.76 -16.50
CA ASP A 259 6.32 3.94 -15.85
C ASP A 259 5.86 2.48 -15.67
N SER A 260 4.67 2.14 -16.17
CA SER A 260 4.07 0.82 -16.01
C SER A 260 4.72 -0.25 -16.88
N GLY A 261 5.58 0.12 -17.84
CA GLY A 261 6.20 -0.81 -18.78
C GLY A 261 5.21 -1.54 -19.70
N LEU A 262 3.92 -1.21 -19.67
CA LEU A 262 2.89 -1.80 -20.54
C LEU A 262 2.82 -1.04 -21.85
N GLY A 263 2.94 -1.78 -22.96
CA GLY A 263 2.70 -1.23 -24.30
C GLY A 263 1.20 -1.04 -24.60
N PRO A 264 0.84 -0.22 -25.60
CA PRO A 264 -0.57 0.07 -25.94
C PRO A 264 -1.42 -1.18 -26.22
N GLU A 265 -0.86 -2.17 -26.91
CA GLU A 265 -1.56 -3.44 -27.19
C GLU A 265 -1.80 -4.28 -25.94
N GLN A 266 -0.87 -4.26 -24.97
CA GLN A 266 -1.03 -4.97 -23.70
C GLN A 266 -2.11 -4.32 -22.83
N VAL A 267 -2.22 -2.98 -22.86
CA VAL A 267 -3.29 -2.25 -22.16
C VAL A 267 -4.66 -2.57 -22.76
N LYS A 268 -4.75 -2.72 -24.10
CA LYS A 268 -5.98 -3.18 -24.78
C LYS A 268 -6.34 -4.62 -24.45
N GLU A 269 -5.35 -5.52 -24.44
CA GLU A 269 -5.58 -6.91 -24.03
C GLU A 269 -6.10 -6.95 -22.59
N PHE A 270 -5.48 -6.18 -21.69
CA PHE A 270 -5.88 -6.07 -20.30
C PHE A 270 -7.32 -5.55 -20.14
N PHE A 271 -7.71 -4.52 -20.90
CA PHE A 271 -9.10 -4.04 -20.96
C PHE A 271 -10.09 -5.12 -21.41
N GLY A 272 -9.67 -6.02 -22.32
CA GLY A 272 -10.49 -7.10 -22.85
C GLY A 272 -10.76 -8.26 -21.89
N ARG A 273 -10.00 -8.40 -20.78
CA ARG A 273 -10.04 -9.58 -19.88
C ARG A 273 -11.26 -9.73 -18.97
N GLY A 274 -12.19 -8.79 -19.06
CA GLY A 274 -13.60 -9.09 -18.81
C GLY A 274 -14.12 -8.79 -17.40
N SER A 275 -13.31 -8.33 -16.44
CA SER A 275 -13.81 -7.72 -15.18
C SER A 275 -14.16 -6.24 -15.36
N GLU A 276 -15.01 -5.67 -14.48
CA GLU A 276 -15.28 -4.23 -14.50
C GLU A 276 -14.05 -3.43 -14.02
N GLY A 277 -13.36 -3.92 -12.99
CA GLY A 277 -12.12 -3.34 -12.48
C GLY A 277 -10.98 -3.33 -13.49
N GLU A 278 -10.81 -4.39 -14.28
CA GLU A 278 -9.77 -4.44 -15.33
C GLU A 278 -10.02 -3.39 -16.40
N ARG A 279 -11.27 -3.23 -16.84
CA ARG A 279 -11.65 -2.20 -17.82
C ARG A 279 -11.40 -0.80 -17.30
N VAL A 280 -11.82 -0.52 -16.06
CA VAL A 280 -11.63 0.80 -15.44
C VAL A 280 -10.16 1.11 -15.20
N TYR A 281 -9.37 0.12 -14.76
CA TYR A 281 -7.93 0.28 -14.56
C TYR A 281 -7.20 0.49 -15.88
N ALA A 282 -7.55 -0.26 -16.93
CA ALA A 282 -7.01 -0.04 -18.27
C ALA A 282 -7.34 1.35 -18.80
N LEU A 283 -8.57 1.83 -18.65
CA LEU A 283 -8.94 3.20 -19.01
C LEU A 283 -8.10 4.24 -18.25
N ALA A 284 -7.79 3.99 -16.98
CA ALA A 284 -6.93 4.86 -16.20
C ALA A 284 -5.47 4.86 -16.69
N LEU A 285 -4.94 3.71 -17.10
CA LEU A 285 -3.63 3.62 -17.76
C LEU A 285 -3.64 4.41 -19.09
N MET A 286 -4.69 4.26 -19.91
CA MET A 286 -4.85 5.01 -21.16
C MET A 286 -4.91 6.54 -20.93
N GLN A 287 -5.45 6.99 -19.79
CA GLN A 287 -5.45 8.40 -19.42
C GLN A 287 -4.04 8.93 -19.09
N GLY A 288 -3.18 8.11 -18.48
CA GLY A 288 -1.83 8.53 -18.08
C GLY A 288 -0.80 8.45 -19.23
N ALA A 289 -1.02 7.51 -20.15
CA ALA A 289 -0.27 7.35 -21.39
C ALA A 289 -1.23 7.23 -22.59
N PRO A 290 -1.82 8.35 -23.07
CA PRO A 290 -2.72 8.34 -24.21
C PRO A 290 -2.00 7.93 -25.49
N ASP A 291 -2.62 7.02 -26.25
CA ASP A 291 -2.08 6.48 -27.50
C ASP A 291 -3.26 6.20 -28.46
N PRO A 292 -3.18 6.57 -29.76
CA PRO A 292 -4.25 6.35 -30.73
C PRO A 292 -4.75 4.89 -30.81
N ALA A 293 -3.89 3.90 -30.55
CA ALA A 293 -4.26 2.49 -30.52
C ALA A 293 -5.36 2.18 -29.49
N HIS A 294 -5.51 3.01 -28.46
CA HIS A 294 -6.53 2.86 -27.41
C HIS A 294 -7.94 3.30 -27.84
N LEU A 295 -8.10 3.96 -28.99
CA LEU A 295 -9.39 4.53 -29.41
C LEU A 295 -10.53 3.50 -29.40
N ASP A 296 -10.30 2.30 -29.95
CA ASP A 296 -11.34 1.28 -30.03
C ASP A 296 -11.83 0.82 -28.65
N ALA A 297 -10.92 0.74 -27.66
CA ALA A 297 -11.27 0.40 -26.28
C ALA A 297 -12.07 1.53 -25.60
N VAL A 298 -11.68 2.80 -25.85
CA VAL A 298 -12.41 3.97 -25.34
C VAL A 298 -13.81 4.07 -25.94
N LEU A 299 -13.96 3.82 -27.25
CA LEU A 299 -15.26 3.80 -27.92
C LEU A 299 -16.14 2.64 -27.41
N ASP A 300 -15.54 1.48 -27.16
CA ASP A 300 -16.22 0.34 -26.56
C ASP A 300 -16.78 0.68 -25.18
N SER A 301 -15.96 1.21 -24.26
CA SER A 301 -16.42 1.54 -22.92
C SER A 301 -17.37 2.73 -22.89
N LEU A 302 -17.28 3.67 -23.83
CA LEU A 302 -18.22 4.78 -23.94
C LEU A 302 -19.63 4.29 -24.33
N THR A 303 -19.71 3.32 -25.24
CA THR A 303 -20.97 2.81 -25.81
C THR A 303 -21.55 1.64 -25.01
N ARG A 304 -20.70 0.74 -24.51
CA ARG A 304 -21.04 -0.48 -23.77
C ARG A 304 -20.52 -0.45 -22.33
N SER A 305 -20.56 0.72 -21.68
CA SER A 305 -20.19 0.87 -20.27
C SER A 305 -20.99 -0.08 -19.37
N ARG A 306 -20.31 -0.69 -18.39
CA ARG A 306 -20.93 -1.53 -17.35
C ARG A 306 -21.40 -0.70 -16.16
N SER A 307 -20.88 0.52 -16.02
CA SER A 307 -21.37 1.47 -15.04
C SER A 307 -21.21 2.93 -15.44
N ALA A 308 -21.95 3.79 -14.74
CA ALA A 308 -21.80 5.24 -14.87
C ALA A 308 -20.37 5.72 -14.55
N PHE A 309 -19.67 5.04 -13.63
CA PHE A 309 -18.29 5.34 -13.29
C PHE A 309 -17.34 4.99 -14.44
N GLU A 310 -17.45 3.79 -15.02
CA GLU A 310 -16.67 3.40 -16.21
C GLU A 310 -16.92 4.37 -17.37
N GLN A 311 -18.18 4.74 -17.61
CA GLN A 311 -18.51 5.67 -18.69
C GLN A 311 -17.88 7.06 -18.47
N TYR A 312 -17.86 7.54 -17.23
CA TYR A 312 -17.18 8.79 -16.90
C TYR A 312 -15.67 8.68 -17.16
N GLN A 313 -15.01 7.60 -16.71
CA GLN A 313 -13.58 7.40 -16.98
C GLN A 313 -13.27 7.26 -18.48
N SER A 314 -14.21 6.72 -19.25
CA SER A 314 -14.12 6.64 -20.71
C SER A 314 -14.13 8.02 -21.36
N LEU A 315 -14.98 8.92 -20.88
CA LEU A 315 -15.02 10.30 -21.35
C LEU A 315 -13.72 11.05 -21.02
N VAL A 316 -13.16 10.83 -19.83
CA VAL A 316 -11.86 11.42 -19.46
C VAL A 316 -10.72 10.87 -20.33
N ALA A 317 -10.72 9.56 -20.61
CA ALA A 317 -9.76 8.95 -21.53
C ALA A 317 -9.91 9.54 -22.95
N ALA A 318 -11.14 9.70 -23.44
CA ALA A 318 -11.42 10.31 -24.75
C ALA A 318 -10.94 11.76 -24.84
N GLU A 319 -11.15 12.56 -23.80
CA GLU A 319 -10.66 13.95 -23.75
C GLU A 319 -9.13 13.99 -23.85
N LEU A 320 -8.43 13.18 -23.06
CA LEU A 320 -6.96 13.12 -23.05
C LEU A 320 -6.37 12.51 -24.32
N LEU A 321 -7.13 11.64 -25.00
CA LEU A 321 -6.73 11.03 -26.26
C LEU A 321 -6.87 11.97 -27.45
N THR A 322 -7.80 12.93 -27.39
CA THR A 322 -8.16 13.84 -28.49
C THR A 322 -6.96 14.49 -29.22
N PRO A 323 -5.92 14.99 -28.52
CA PRO A 323 -4.76 15.61 -29.20
C PRO A 323 -3.95 14.65 -30.07
N TYR A 324 -4.00 13.34 -29.81
CA TYR A 324 -3.20 12.31 -30.48
C TYR A 324 -3.92 11.70 -31.68
N LEU A 325 -5.22 11.94 -31.83
CA LEU A 325 -6.03 11.32 -32.89
C LEU A 325 -5.86 12.03 -34.23
N ALA A 326 -5.81 11.23 -35.30
CA ALA A 326 -5.92 11.69 -36.68
C ALA A 326 -7.38 12.04 -37.03
N GLN A 327 -7.59 12.79 -38.12
CA GLN A 327 -8.94 13.21 -38.53
C GLN A 327 -9.98 12.08 -38.67
N PRO A 328 -9.69 10.91 -39.29
CA PRO A 328 -10.67 9.82 -39.33
C PRO A 328 -11.04 9.29 -37.94
N GLU A 329 -10.11 9.30 -36.99
CA GLU A 329 -10.32 8.87 -35.61
C GLU A 329 -11.14 9.87 -34.81
N ARG A 330 -10.86 11.17 -34.99
CA ARG A 330 -11.65 12.27 -34.43
C ARG A 330 -13.10 12.20 -34.88
N ASN A 331 -13.34 11.90 -36.15
CA ASN A 331 -14.68 11.72 -36.71
C ASN A 331 -15.42 10.54 -36.06
N ARG A 332 -14.73 9.40 -35.84
CA ARG A 332 -15.30 8.25 -35.13
C ARG A 332 -15.68 8.60 -33.69
N LEU A 333 -14.80 9.31 -32.97
CA LEU A 333 -15.06 9.76 -31.61
C LEU A 333 -16.23 10.75 -31.53
N ALA A 334 -16.28 11.73 -32.43
CA ALA A 334 -17.37 12.69 -32.50
C ALA A 334 -18.72 12.02 -32.78
N ALA A 335 -18.77 11.08 -33.73
CA ALA A 335 -19.98 10.33 -34.03
C ALA A 335 -20.50 9.53 -32.82
N ALA A 336 -19.59 8.88 -32.08
CA ALA A 336 -19.95 8.14 -30.86
C ALA A 336 -20.49 9.07 -29.77
N LEU A 337 -19.86 10.24 -29.54
CA LEU A 337 -20.31 11.23 -28.55
C LEU A 337 -21.68 11.81 -28.91
N ARG A 338 -21.92 12.18 -30.18
CA ARG A 338 -23.23 12.67 -30.64
C ARG A 338 -24.32 11.63 -30.42
N THR A 339 -24.03 10.36 -30.71
CA THR A 339 -24.95 9.25 -30.44
C THR A 339 -25.27 9.11 -28.94
N GLN A 340 -24.27 9.26 -28.08
CA GLN A 340 -24.46 9.15 -26.63
C GLN A 340 -25.12 10.38 -25.98
N LEU A 341 -25.06 11.54 -26.62
CA LEU A 341 -25.75 12.76 -26.21
C LEU A 341 -27.20 12.84 -26.73
N ALA A 342 -27.53 12.08 -27.78
CA ALA A 342 -28.89 12.02 -28.32
C ALA A 342 -29.89 11.43 -27.31
N PRO A 343 -31.20 11.72 -27.45
CA PRO A 343 -32.24 11.12 -26.62
C PRO A 343 -32.14 9.58 -26.62
N GLY A 344 -32.03 9.00 -25.43
CA GLY A 344 -31.84 7.55 -25.24
C GLY A 344 -30.39 7.13 -24.93
N GLY A 345 -29.40 7.98 -25.24
CA GLY A 345 -28.00 7.76 -24.91
C GLY A 345 -27.73 7.75 -23.40
N PHE A 346 -26.70 7.01 -22.97
CA PHE A 346 -26.40 6.85 -21.54
C PHE A 346 -25.67 8.06 -20.94
N VAL A 347 -24.87 8.76 -21.75
CA VAL A 347 -24.18 10.00 -21.36
C VAL A 347 -25.19 11.11 -21.07
N ALA A 348 -26.20 11.26 -21.92
CA ALA A 348 -27.27 12.26 -21.80
C ALA A 348 -28.03 12.22 -20.44
N ARG A 349 -27.99 11.08 -19.73
CA ARG A 349 -28.68 10.88 -18.44
C ARG A 349 -28.01 11.57 -17.25
N SER A 350 -26.86 12.22 -17.42
CA SER A 350 -26.12 12.90 -16.35
C SER A 350 -25.58 14.24 -16.83
N SER A 351 -25.93 15.29 -16.11
CA SER A 351 -25.49 16.66 -16.43
C SER A 351 -23.97 16.82 -16.44
N GLU A 352 -23.23 16.05 -15.65
CA GLU A 352 -21.76 16.09 -15.62
C GLU A 352 -21.15 15.41 -16.85
N ARG A 353 -21.63 14.20 -17.17
CA ARG A 353 -21.15 13.45 -18.34
C ARG A 353 -21.51 14.15 -19.66
N SER A 354 -22.71 14.72 -19.76
CA SER A 354 -23.10 15.52 -20.94
C SER A 354 -22.19 16.74 -21.12
N ARG A 355 -21.92 17.50 -20.05
CA ARG A 355 -21.02 18.67 -20.11
C ARG A 355 -19.61 18.29 -20.55
N LEU A 356 -19.10 17.14 -20.10
CA LEU A 356 -17.78 16.65 -20.51
C LEU A 356 -17.78 16.23 -21.98
N ALA A 357 -18.78 15.47 -22.43
CA ALA A 357 -18.91 15.05 -23.83
C ALA A 357 -19.06 16.24 -24.80
N GLU A 358 -19.87 17.25 -24.46
CA GLU A 358 -20.02 18.48 -25.24
C GLU A 358 -18.71 19.27 -25.34
N ARG A 359 -17.91 19.27 -24.28
CA ARG A 359 -16.58 19.92 -24.29
C ARG A 359 -15.65 19.22 -25.27
N ILE A 360 -15.60 17.89 -25.25
CA ILE A 360 -14.79 17.09 -26.18
C ILE A 360 -15.24 17.34 -27.62
N LEU A 361 -16.56 17.34 -27.88
CA LEU A 361 -17.10 17.64 -29.21
C LEU A 361 -16.67 19.01 -29.73
N ARG A 362 -16.74 20.05 -28.91
CA ARG A 362 -16.27 21.40 -29.30
C ARG A 362 -14.80 21.38 -29.72
N VAL A 363 -13.94 20.70 -28.97
CA VAL A 363 -12.51 20.59 -29.30
C VAL A 363 -12.30 19.86 -30.63
N LEU A 364 -13.03 18.77 -30.86
CA LEU A 364 -12.96 18.01 -32.11
C LEU A 364 -13.42 18.84 -33.32
N GLU A 365 -14.47 19.65 -33.16
CA GLU A 365 -15.01 20.52 -34.22
C GLU A 365 -14.09 21.69 -34.54
N THR A 366 -13.50 22.35 -33.52
CA THR A 366 -12.56 23.46 -33.74
C THR A 366 -11.25 23.04 -34.43
N ALA A 367 -10.85 21.78 -34.30
CA ALA A 367 -9.67 21.25 -34.98
C ALA A 367 -9.92 21.01 -36.48
N ASP A 368 -11.17 20.73 -36.87
CA ASP A 368 -11.60 20.52 -38.25
C ASP A 368 -11.60 21.85 -39.04
N GLU A 369 -11.87 22.97 -38.36
CA GLU A 369 -11.88 24.33 -38.96
C GLU A 369 -10.48 24.91 -39.17
N ALA A 370 -9.44 24.35 -38.56
CA ALA A 370 -8.06 24.84 -38.62
C ALA A 370 -7.22 24.24 -39.79
N GLU A 371 -7.74 23.25 -40.52
CA GLU A 371 -7.16 22.75 -41.78
C GLU A 371 -7.96 23.15 -43.04
N PRO A 372 -8.13 24.45 -43.38
CA PRO A 372 -8.53 24.83 -44.73
C PRO A 372 -7.27 25.10 -45.58
N GLY A 373 -6.79 24.08 -46.29
CA GLY A 373 -5.89 24.25 -47.44
C GLY A 373 -4.55 23.52 -47.35
N ALA A 374 -4.50 22.32 -47.94
CA ALA A 374 -3.33 21.77 -48.61
C ALA A 374 -3.73 21.36 -50.02
#